data_AF-A0A9E1Y567-F1
#
_entry.id   AF-A0A9E1Y567-F1
#
_cell.length_a   1.000
_cell.length_b   1.000
_cell.length_c   1.000
_cell.angle_alpha   90.00
_cell.angle_beta   90.00
_cell.angle_gamma   90.00
#
_symmetry.space_group_name_H-M   'P 1'
#
loop_
_entity.id
_entity.type
_entity.pdbx_description
1 polymer ?
#
loop_
_entity_poly.entity_id
_entity_poly.type
_entity_poly.pdbx_seq_one_letter_code
_entity_poly.pdbx_strand_id
1 'polypeptide(L)'
;MTGSNNQTGISKQEIDSVIALYKSGDYREVLKQIKVLNETYPRVPFLFNLAGVCYQSIGELASSSKMFEAAVNIKPDYFEAHKNLGLVLNRLGHVEASVESLKMAISIKSEYFDAHYNLAIILKELGRYDDALNSYQKVISINSNFANAHNNMGNLFLDLGREDDAIDSFSRAIQINPNYAQAHNNLGNLFADIERYDDAISSYKKAIKANPRLSEAINNLGNLFKTLDQLDNAINSYKKAIAINPNFAEAHYNLGIVFKKTNKKEQALISLEHAWSLKPSMDYILGDLLSAKCNFCLWDDYTSLVDELKLKISNNQKVVNPFNLLGLVDDPSLQRQAAEIFANDQYPKKNALPKIEPYQKHPRIRIGYFSADFHNHATMHLMAELFEFHNKTLFEIIAFSFGPDKQDEWRERAVNSFDKFIDVRDKSDLEVSLIAREMEIDIAVDLKGYTRDCRPKIFAESCAPIQVSFLGYPGTMATGFMDYLIADQTLIPVEKRVHYAEKIAYMPFSYQVNLSHREISKNKVHRHDHGLPNKGFVFCCFNNNYKITFTIFRVWMRILEAVEGSVIWLFENDSISSKNL
;
A
#
# COMPACT_ATOMS: atom_id res chain seq x y z
N MET A 1 -21.41 55.00 32.30
CA MET A 1 -22.69 55.05 33.01
C MET A 1 -23.36 53.69 32.85
N THR A 2 -23.41 52.96 33.97
CA THR A 2 -24.38 51.93 34.36
C THR A 2 -25.12 51.13 33.28
N GLY A 3 -24.70 49.87 33.10
CA GLY A 3 -25.47 48.77 32.54
C GLY A 3 -25.11 47.50 33.29
N SER A 4 -25.85 47.23 34.36
CA SER A 4 -25.59 46.25 35.40
C SER A 4 -25.67 44.80 34.93
N ASN A 5 -24.70 44.01 35.41
CA ASN A 5 -24.77 42.58 35.67
C ASN A 5 -26.20 42.07 35.94
N ASN A 6 -26.71 41.23 35.05
CA ASN A 6 -27.70 40.21 35.39
C ASN A 6 -27.01 38.84 35.30
N GLN A 7 -26.11 38.56 36.25
CA GLN A 7 -25.80 37.19 36.63
C GLN A 7 -26.95 36.71 37.54
N THR A 8 -27.69 35.74 37.03
CA THR A 8 -28.89 35.16 37.63
C THR A 8 -28.54 34.31 38.86
N GLY A 9 -28.91 34.78 40.05
CA GLY A 9 -29.30 34.01 41.25
C GLY A 9 -28.29 33.10 41.97
N ILE A 10 -27.32 32.50 41.27
CA ILE A 10 -26.37 31.54 41.84
C ILE A 10 -25.21 32.28 42.53
N SER A 11 -24.85 31.85 43.74
CA SER A 11 -23.76 32.47 44.49
C SER A 11 -22.39 32.04 43.93
N LYS A 12 -21.39 32.90 44.12
CA LYS A 12 -19.99 32.57 43.79
C LYS A 12 -19.52 31.29 44.51
N GLN A 13 -19.98 31.07 45.74
CA GLN A 13 -19.65 29.89 46.52
C GLN A 13 -20.20 28.59 45.90
N GLU A 14 -21.41 28.62 45.35
CA GLU A 14 -22.00 27.48 44.63
C GLU A 14 -21.25 27.22 43.32
N ILE A 15 -20.90 28.26 42.55
CA ILE A 15 -20.09 28.13 41.34
C ILE A 15 -18.72 27.52 41.67
N ASP A 16 -18.02 28.06 42.67
CA ASP A 16 -16.69 27.61 43.08
C ASP A 16 -16.74 26.16 43.59
N SER A 17 -17.82 25.76 44.27
CA SER A 17 -18.03 24.38 44.71
C SER A 17 -18.11 23.40 43.54
N VAL A 18 -18.89 23.71 42.51
CA VAL A 18 -19.04 22.82 41.35
C VAL A 18 -17.75 22.78 40.52
N ILE A 19 -17.04 23.90 40.40
CA ILE A 19 -15.72 23.94 39.74
C ILE A 19 -14.68 23.12 40.51
N ALA A 20 -14.66 23.20 41.84
CA ALA A 20 -13.75 22.40 42.66
C ALA A 20 -14.02 20.90 42.49
N LEU A 21 -15.30 20.51 42.45
CA LEU A 21 -15.70 19.14 42.19
C LEU A 21 -15.36 18.69 40.76
N TYR A 22 -15.52 19.57 39.76
CA TYR A 22 -15.08 19.29 38.39
C TYR A 22 -13.57 19.01 38.31
N LYS A 23 -12.76 19.78 39.06
CA LYS A 23 -11.31 19.58 39.13
C LYS A 23 -10.90 18.28 39.83
N SER A 24 -11.77 17.65 40.63
CA SER A 24 -11.49 16.33 41.24
C SER A 24 -11.64 15.18 40.24
N GLY A 25 -12.28 15.41 39.08
CA GLY A 25 -12.49 14.41 38.03
C GLY A 25 -13.73 13.53 38.23
N ASP A 26 -14.51 13.72 39.30
CA ASP A 26 -15.77 12.99 39.50
C ASP A 26 -16.93 13.65 38.73
N TYR A 27 -16.93 13.48 37.41
CA TYR A 27 -17.92 14.10 36.53
C TYR A 27 -19.36 13.68 36.81
N ARG A 28 -19.58 12.47 37.37
CA ARG A 28 -20.94 11.99 37.70
C ARG A 28 -21.49 12.74 38.91
N GLU A 29 -20.66 12.97 39.91
CA GLU A 29 -21.06 13.75 41.09
C GLU A 29 -21.28 15.23 40.73
N VAL A 30 -20.43 15.80 39.85
CA VAL A 30 -20.65 17.15 39.29
C VAL A 30 -22.03 17.26 38.63
N LEU A 31 -22.42 16.28 37.80
CA LEU A 31 -23.71 16.28 37.14
C LEU A 31 -24.89 16.20 38.12
N LYS A 32 -24.76 15.44 39.22
CA LYS A 32 -25.79 15.43 40.28
C LYS A 32 -25.92 16.79 40.94
N GLN A 33 -24.79 17.42 41.29
CA GLN A 33 -24.79 18.73 41.93
C GLN A 33 -25.35 19.81 40.99
N ILE A 34 -24.97 19.79 39.71
CA ILE A 34 -25.53 20.69 38.68
C ILE A 34 -27.03 20.46 38.54
N LYS A 35 -27.52 19.22 38.59
CA LYS A 35 -28.96 18.93 38.52
C LYS A 35 -29.73 19.61 39.67
N VAL A 36 -29.23 19.50 40.91
CA VAL A 36 -29.82 20.15 42.08
C VAL A 36 -29.79 21.68 41.92
N LEU A 37 -28.66 22.24 41.48
CA LEU A 37 -28.55 23.68 41.25
C LEU A 37 -29.46 24.16 40.12
N ASN A 38 -29.67 23.37 39.07
CA ASN A 38 -30.58 23.69 37.97
C ASN A 38 -32.05 23.71 38.39
N GLU A 39 -32.45 22.95 39.42
CA GLU A 39 -33.81 23.05 39.99
C GLU A 39 -34.06 24.43 40.60
N THR A 40 -33.03 25.03 41.19
CA THR A 40 -33.10 26.37 41.82
C THR A 40 -32.78 27.49 40.83
N TYR A 41 -31.90 27.23 39.86
CA TYR A 41 -31.33 28.21 38.93
C TYR A 41 -31.38 27.73 37.46
N PRO A 42 -32.57 27.54 36.86
CA PRO A 42 -32.73 26.88 35.55
C PRO A 42 -32.24 27.69 34.34
N ARG A 43 -31.77 28.93 34.54
CA ARG A 43 -31.32 29.85 33.48
C ARG A 43 -29.89 30.35 33.71
N VAL A 44 -29.00 29.48 34.19
CA VAL A 44 -27.57 29.78 34.34
C VAL A 44 -26.78 29.06 33.24
N PRO A 45 -26.41 29.74 32.13
CA PRO A 45 -25.70 29.12 31.00
C PRO A 45 -24.41 28.39 31.40
N PHE A 46 -23.73 28.89 32.44
CA PHE A 46 -22.51 28.28 32.96
C PHE A 46 -22.73 26.83 33.43
N LEU A 47 -23.84 26.56 34.14
CA LEU A 47 -24.16 25.21 34.63
C LEU A 47 -24.41 24.24 33.46
N PHE A 48 -25.13 24.68 32.43
CA PHE A 48 -25.35 23.89 31.22
C PHE A 48 -24.05 23.65 30.44
N ASN A 49 -23.21 24.67 30.25
CA ASN A 49 -21.92 24.48 29.60
C ASN A 49 -21.03 23.51 30.40
N LEU A 50 -20.97 23.61 31.73
CA LEU A 50 -20.19 22.70 32.56
C LEU A 50 -20.75 21.27 32.53
N ALA A 51 -22.07 21.10 32.58
CA ALA A 51 -22.71 19.80 32.40
C ALA A 51 -22.38 19.18 31.04
N GLY A 52 -22.37 20.00 29.97
CA GLY A 52 -21.97 19.58 28.63
C GLY A 52 -20.56 19.02 28.60
N VAL A 53 -19.60 19.70 29.24
CA VAL A 53 -18.21 19.22 29.36
C VAL A 53 -18.12 17.92 30.17
N CYS A 54 -18.88 17.80 31.28
CA CYS A 54 -18.94 16.58 32.09
C CYS A 54 -19.48 15.39 31.30
N TYR A 55 -20.61 15.56 30.60
CA TYR A 55 -21.17 14.53 29.73
C TYR A 55 -20.20 14.12 28.63
N GLN A 56 -19.48 15.07 28.04
CA GLN A 56 -18.44 14.79 27.05
C GLN A 56 -17.31 13.94 27.64
N SER A 57 -16.92 14.22 28.88
CA SER A 57 -15.83 13.53 29.59
C SER A 57 -16.19 12.09 29.96
N ILE A 58 -17.47 11.78 30.13
CA ILE A 58 -17.97 10.40 30.37
C ILE A 58 -18.43 9.69 29.10
N GLY A 59 -18.28 10.31 27.93
CA GLY A 59 -18.62 9.71 26.62
C GLY A 59 -20.08 9.86 26.19
N GLU A 60 -20.92 10.56 26.96
CA GLU A 60 -22.33 10.80 26.62
C GLU A 60 -22.50 12.01 25.68
N LEU A 61 -22.11 11.84 24.41
CA LEU A 61 -22.05 12.93 23.43
C LEU A 61 -23.41 13.58 23.13
N ALA A 62 -24.49 12.80 23.07
CA ALA A 62 -25.83 13.34 22.83
C ALA A 62 -26.33 14.20 24.00
N SER A 63 -26.09 13.75 25.24
CA SER A 63 -26.39 14.54 26.45
C SER A 63 -25.55 15.82 26.47
N SER A 64 -24.28 15.72 26.08
CA SER A 64 -23.36 16.85 25.98
C SER A 64 -23.84 17.92 24.99
N SER A 65 -24.25 17.52 23.77
CA SER A 65 -24.82 18.45 22.76
C SER A 65 -26.04 19.19 23.30
N LYS A 66 -26.99 18.47 23.91
CA LYS A 66 -28.20 19.08 24.49
C LYS A 66 -27.87 20.13 25.56
N MET A 67 -26.86 19.87 26.38
CA MET A 67 -26.44 20.82 27.41
C MET A 67 -25.77 22.06 26.80
N PHE A 68 -24.93 21.91 25.78
CA PHE A 68 -24.36 23.08 25.10
C PHE A 68 -25.41 23.89 24.32
N GLU A 69 -26.35 23.23 23.65
CA GLU A 69 -27.52 23.87 23.01
C GLU A 69 -28.34 24.67 24.02
N ALA A 70 -28.62 24.11 25.20
CA ALA A 70 -29.29 24.83 26.27
C ALA A 70 -28.47 26.07 26.71
N ALA A 71 -27.15 25.94 26.85
CA ALA A 71 -26.28 27.05 27.22
C ALA A 71 -26.32 28.21 26.20
N VAL A 72 -26.22 27.91 24.90
CA VAL A 72 -26.27 28.93 23.84
C VAL A 72 -27.68 29.49 23.62
N ASN A 73 -28.74 28.72 23.89
CA ASN A 73 -30.12 29.21 23.84
C ASN A 73 -30.42 30.21 24.98
N ILE A 74 -29.87 29.96 26.17
CA ILE A 74 -30.03 30.89 27.32
C ILE A 74 -29.15 32.13 27.13
N LYS A 75 -27.94 31.96 26.57
CA LYS A 75 -26.99 33.05 26.30
C LYS A 75 -26.41 32.93 24.88
N PRO A 76 -27.04 33.57 23.87
CA PRO A 76 -26.60 33.47 22.48
C PRO A 76 -25.19 33.97 22.19
N ASP A 77 -24.66 34.91 22.99
CA ASP A 77 -23.30 35.44 22.88
C ASP A 77 -22.27 34.63 23.71
N TYR A 78 -22.58 33.40 24.11
CA TYR A 78 -21.67 32.53 24.86
C TYR A 78 -20.69 31.78 23.96
N PHE A 79 -19.64 32.48 23.50
CA PHE A 79 -18.71 31.94 22.51
C PHE A 79 -18.00 30.64 22.94
N GLU A 80 -17.71 30.42 24.24
CA GLU A 80 -17.15 29.14 24.71
C GLU A 80 -18.12 27.97 24.53
N ALA A 81 -19.41 28.19 24.79
CA ALA A 81 -20.44 27.17 24.62
C ALA A 81 -20.66 26.85 23.13
N HIS A 82 -20.63 27.86 22.24
CA HIS A 82 -20.66 27.65 20.79
C HIS A 82 -19.47 26.83 20.28
N LYS A 83 -18.25 27.11 20.76
CA LYS A 83 -17.08 26.27 20.43
C LYS A 83 -17.30 24.83 20.89
N ASN A 84 -17.68 24.64 22.15
CA ASN A 84 -17.86 23.30 22.71
C ASN A 84 -18.99 22.53 22.00
N LEU A 85 -20.07 23.21 21.65
CA LEU A 85 -21.15 22.67 20.82
C LEU A 85 -20.63 22.21 19.47
N GLY A 86 -19.83 23.02 18.78
CA GLY A 86 -19.22 22.64 17.50
C GLY A 86 -18.39 21.36 17.61
N LEU A 87 -17.51 21.30 18.62
CA LEU A 87 -16.67 20.11 18.84
C LEU A 87 -17.47 18.83 19.10
N VAL A 88 -18.56 18.89 19.88
CA VAL A 88 -19.38 17.70 20.13
C VAL A 88 -20.23 17.31 18.92
N LEU A 89 -20.75 18.29 18.18
CA LEU A 89 -21.49 18.06 16.93
C LEU A 89 -20.61 17.35 15.89
N ASN A 90 -19.32 17.74 15.79
CA ASN A 90 -18.37 17.05 14.92
C ASN A 90 -18.22 15.57 15.32
N ARG A 91 -18.07 15.29 16.62
CA ARG A 91 -17.97 13.92 17.15
C ARG A 91 -19.24 13.10 16.97
N LEU A 92 -20.40 13.74 16.83
CA LEU A 92 -21.69 13.11 16.51
C LEU A 92 -21.90 12.93 15.00
N GLY A 93 -20.99 13.41 14.14
CA GLY A 93 -21.13 13.37 12.69
C GLY A 93 -21.97 14.51 12.09
N HIS A 94 -22.39 15.49 12.91
CA HIS A 94 -23.12 16.67 12.46
C HIS A 94 -22.15 17.78 12.01
N VAL A 95 -21.36 17.49 10.98
CA VAL A 95 -20.17 18.27 10.61
C VAL A 95 -20.50 19.70 10.17
N GLU A 96 -21.56 19.93 9.38
CA GLU A 96 -21.96 21.29 8.98
C GLU A 96 -22.49 22.12 10.17
N ALA A 97 -23.26 21.50 11.06
CA ALA A 97 -23.73 22.18 12.28
C ALA A 97 -22.56 22.53 13.22
N SER A 98 -21.49 21.72 13.20
CA SER A 98 -20.24 22.03 13.88
C SER A 98 -19.57 23.28 13.32
N VAL A 99 -19.45 23.38 11.99
CA VAL A 99 -18.90 24.55 11.31
C VAL A 99 -19.67 25.82 11.67
N GLU A 100 -21.00 25.79 11.62
CA GLU A 100 -21.84 26.94 11.95
C GLU A 100 -21.71 27.36 13.43
N SER A 101 -21.63 26.40 14.35
CA SER A 101 -21.40 26.68 15.78
C SER A 101 -20.03 27.33 16.00
N LEU A 102 -18.98 26.88 15.33
CA LEU A 102 -17.64 27.47 15.42
C LEU A 102 -17.58 28.87 14.80
N LYS A 103 -18.25 29.09 13.66
CA LYS A 103 -18.40 30.43 13.07
C LYS A 103 -19.16 31.38 14.00
N MET A 104 -20.17 30.90 14.72
CA MET A 104 -20.86 31.71 15.72
C MET A 104 -19.94 32.10 16.88
N ALA A 105 -19.12 31.18 17.37
CA ALA A 105 -18.10 31.51 18.37
C ALA A 105 -17.13 32.62 17.86
N ILE A 106 -16.74 32.55 16.59
CA ILE A 106 -15.86 33.54 15.94
C ILE A 106 -16.57 34.87 15.69
N SER A 107 -17.86 34.88 15.32
CA SER A 107 -18.61 36.12 15.08
C SER A 107 -18.78 36.93 16.38
N ILE A 108 -18.94 36.23 17.51
CA ILE A 108 -19.00 36.82 18.85
C ILE A 108 -17.60 37.29 19.30
N LYS A 109 -16.57 36.46 19.09
CA LYS A 109 -15.18 36.77 19.46
C LYS A 109 -14.23 36.48 18.29
N SER A 110 -13.97 37.52 17.51
CA SER A 110 -13.22 37.44 16.24
C SER A 110 -11.80 36.89 16.37
N GLU A 111 -11.11 37.16 17.48
CA GLU A 111 -9.76 36.66 17.78
C GLU A 111 -9.77 35.45 18.72
N TYR A 112 -10.78 34.57 18.60
CA TYR A 112 -10.84 33.35 19.38
C TYR A 112 -10.03 32.22 18.73
N PHE A 113 -8.76 32.15 19.14
CA PHE A 113 -7.76 31.19 18.68
C PHE A 113 -8.29 29.74 18.59
N ASP A 114 -8.91 29.23 19.66
CA ASP A 114 -9.40 27.84 19.70
C ASP A 114 -10.47 27.57 18.63
N ALA A 115 -11.39 28.52 18.40
CA ALA A 115 -12.47 28.32 17.44
C ALA A 115 -11.93 28.31 16.00
N HIS A 116 -11.02 29.23 15.65
CA HIS A 116 -10.35 29.23 14.34
C HIS A 116 -9.57 27.94 14.08
N TYR A 117 -8.82 27.45 15.07
CA TYR A 117 -8.01 26.23 14.92
C TYR A 117 -8.86 24.98 14.70
N ASN A 118 -9.93 24.81 15.49
CA ASN A 118 -10.84 23.68 15.33
C ASN A 118 -11.65 23.79 14.04
N LEU A 119 -12.08 25.00 13.66
CA LEU A 119 -12.75 25.24 12.39
C LEU A 119 -11.86 24.85 11.21
N ALA A 120 -10.57 25.22 11.24
CA ALA A 120 -9.61 24.86 10.19
C ALA A 120 -9.47 23.34 10.00
N ILE A 121 -9.39 22.58 11.10
CA ILE A 121 -9.32 21.11 11.06
C ILE A 121 -10.56 20.53 10.38
N ILE A 122 -11.75 20.95 10.81
CA ILE A 122 -13.02 20.43 10.29
C ILE A 122 -13.22 20.82 8.82
N LEU A 123 -12.85 22.04 8.43
CA LEU A 123 -12.92 22.48 7.04
C LEU A 123 -11.98 21.66 6.14
N LYS A 124 -10.77 21.31 6.62
CA LYS A 124 -9.86 20.39 5.91
C LYS A 124 -10.49 19.01 5.74
N GLU A 125 -11.10 18.45 6.80
CA GLU A 125 -11.82 17.16 6.74
C GLU A 125 -12.97 17.17 5.72
N LEU A 126 -13.63 18.33 5.55
CA LEU A 126 -14.67 18.54 4.54
C LEU A 126 -14.14 18.82 3.11
N GLY A 127 -12.83 18.89 2.90
CA GLY A 127 -12.24 19.27 1.60
C GLY A 127 -12.35 20.75 1.26
N ARG A 128 -12.77 21.60 2.20
CA ARG A 128 -12.87 23.07 2.04
C ARG A 128 -11.51 23.72 2.32
N TYR A 129 -10.54 23.41 1.47
CA TYR A 129 -9.13 23.70 1.73
C TYR A 129 -8.80 25.20 1.84
N ASP A 130 -9.38 26.05 1.00
CA ASP A 130 -9.14 27.51 1.07
C ASP A 130 -9.66 28.10 2.38
N ASP A 131 -10.86 27.69 2.83
CA ASP A 131 -11.44 28.13 4.10
C ASP A 131 -10.60 27.63 5.29
N ALA A 132 -10.09 26.40 5.20
CA ALA A 132 -9.20 25.82 6.20
C ALA A 132 -7.88 26.60 6.30
N LEU A 133 -7.29 26.95 5.15
CA LEU A 133 -6.05 27.72 5.07
C LEU A 133 -6.23 29.12 5.69
N ASN A 134 -7.31 29.82 5.33
CA ASN A 134 -7.66 31.12 5.92
C ASN A 134 -7.81 31.04 7.45
N SER A 135 -8.43 29.96 7.93
CA SER A 135 -8.61 29.74 9.37
C SER A 135 -7.27 29.45 10.06
N TYR A 136 -6.39 28.62 9.50
CA TYR A 136 -5.03 28.41 10.03
C TYR A 136 -4.18 29.68 10.00
N GLN A 137 -4.25 30.49 8.94
CA GLN A 137 -3.56 31.77 8.87
C GLN A 137 -4.05 32.73 9.96
N LYS A 138 -5.35 32.72 10.27
CA LYS A 138 -5.88 33.51 11.39
C LYS A 138 -5.33 33.01 12.73
N VAL A 139 -5.24 31.69 12.95
CA VAL A 139 -4.60 31.10 14.14
C VAL A 139 -3.15 31.58 14.29
N ILE A 140 -2.37 31.53 13.20
CA ILE A 140 -0.95 31.94 13.19
C ILE A 140 -0.81 33.46 13.38
N SER A 141 -1.75 34.27 12.88
CA SER A 141 -1.75 35.72 13.10
C SER A 141 -1.99 36.09 14.57
N ILE A 142 -2.79 35.30 15.29
CA ILE A 142 -3.07 35.49 16.72
C ILE A 142 -1.92 34.94 17.58
N ASN A 143 -1.38 33.77 17.22
CA ASN A 143 -0.26 33.14 17.91
C ASN A 143 0.70 32.48 16.91
N SER A 144 1.75 33.21 16.56
CA SER A 144 2.75 32.79 15.57
C SER A 144 3.62 31.62 16.03
N ASN A 145 3.67 31.33 17.34
CA ASN A 145 4.46 30.27 17.97
C ASN A 145 3.62 29.03 18.29
N PHE A 146 2.54 28.78 17.55
CA PHE A 146 1.73 27.57 17.73
C PHE A 146 2.13 26.47 16.74
N ALA A 147 3.01 25.57 17.20
CA ALA A 147 3.56 24.47 16.39
C ALA A 147 2.49 23.58 15.74
N ASN A 148 1.38 23.29 16.43
CA ASN A 148 0.34 22.40 15.90
C ASN A 148 -0.37 22.99 14.67
N ALA A 149 -0.59 24.31 14.62
CA ALA A 149 -1.17 24.94 13.43
C ALA A 149 -0.24 24.83 12.23
N HIS A 150 1.06 25.09 12.41
CA HIS A 150 2.06 24.92 11.35
C HIS A 150 2.13 23.46 10.86
N ASN A 151 2.11 22.47 11.77
CA ASN A 151 2.07 21.06 11.38
C ASN A 151 0.81 20.71 10.58
N ASN A 152 -0.37 21.14 11.04
CA ASN A 152 -1.61 20.83 10.35
C ASN A 152 -1.76 21.58 9.02
N MET A 153 -1.21 22.79 8.93
CA MET A 153 -1.11 23.55 7.68
C MET A 153 -0.16 22.85 6.69
N GLY A 154 0.94 22.25 7.17
CA GLY A 154 1.79 21.38 6.34
C GLY A 154 1.00 20.21 5.74
N ASN A 155 0.20 19.52 6.56
CA ASN A 155 -0.69 18.46 6.05
C ASN A 155 -1.74 18.98 5.06
N LEU A 156 -2.26 20.19 5.25
CA LEU A 156 -3.18 20.82 4.30
C LEU A 156 -2.49 21.15 2.96
N PHE A 157 -1.24 21.60 2.99
CA PHE A 157 -0.48 21.84 1.77
C PHE A 157 -0.18 20.56 0.99
N LEU A 158 0.03 19.43 1.69
CA LEU A 158 0.12 18.12 1.04
C LEU A 158 -1.18 17.75 0.32
N ASP A 159 -2.35 17.93 0.96
CA ASP A 159 -3.65 17.69 0.31
C ASP A 159 -3.86 18.58 -0.94
N LEU A 160 -3.22 19.77 -0.96
CA LEU A 160 -3.23 20.71 -2.08
C LEU A 160 -2.15 20.44 -3.14
N GLY A 161 -1.27 19.44 -2.95
CA GLY A 161 -0.12 19.17 -3.82
C GLY A 161 0.97 20.24 -3.78
N ARG A 162 1.03 21.05 -2.72
CA ARG A 162 2.00 22.14 -2.53
C ARG A 162 3.14 21.69 -1.60
N GLU A 163 4.04 20.88 -2.13
CA GLU A 163 5.10 20.21 -1.35
C GLU A 163 6.07 21.19 -0.67
N ASP A 164 6.50 22.24 -1.37
CA ASP A 164 7.43 23.23 -0.80
C ASP A 164 6.83 23.98 0.41
N ASP A 165 5.57 24.40 0.29
CA ASP A 165 4.84 25.05 1.39
C ASP A 165 4.63 24.10 2.58
N ALA A 166 4.47 22.80 2.31
CA ALA A 166 4.39 21.78 3.34
C ALA A 166 5.72 21.62 4.09
N ILE A 167 6.85 21.57 3.37
CA ILE A 167 8.21 21.53 3.96
C ILE A 167 8.42 22.74 4.87
N ASP A 168 8.08 23.94 4.40
CA ASP A 168 8.24 25.17 5.18
C ASP A 168 7.37 25.15 6.45
N SER A 169 6.13 24.70 6.32
CA SER A 169 5.19 24.61 7.44
C SER A 169 5.64 23.60 8.50
N PHE A 170 6.06 22.39 8.10
CA PHE A 170 6.61 21.40 9.05
C PHE A 170 7.91 21.90 9.68
N SER A 171 8.78 22.52 8.90
CA SER A 171 10.05 23.10 9.39
C SER A 171 9.79 24.18 10.43
N ARG A 172 8.78 25.02 10.22
CA ARG A 172 8.38 26.04 11.20
C ARG A 172 7.82 25.42 12.48
N ALA A 173 7.00 24.37 12.37
CA ALA A 173 6.52 23.62 13.54
C ALA A 173 7.67 23.04 14.37
N ILE A 174 8.69 22.48 13.70
CA ILE A 174 9.91 21.94 14.32
C ILE A 174 10.78 23.05 14.92
N GLN A 175 10.88 24.22 14.27
CA GLN A 175 11.61 25.36 14.82
C GLN A 175 11.00 25.87 16.13
N ILE A 176 9.66 25.90 16.19
CA ILE A 176 8.91 26.30 17.39
C ILE A 176 9.03 25.24 18.48
N ASN A 177 8.90 23.95 18.12
CA ASN A 177 9.04 22.83 19.04
C ASN A 177 9.98 21.77 18.44
N PRO A 178 11.28 21.79 18.79
CA PRO A 178 12.27 20.85 18.26
C PRO A 178 11.98 19.38 18.55
N ASN A 179 11.21 19.08 19.61
CA ASN A 179 10.83 17.73 20.02
C ASN A 179 9.41 17.35 19.52
N TYR A 180 8.87 18.02 18.51
CA TYR A 180 7.57 17.68 17.95
C TYR A 180 7.67 16.44 17.06
N ALA A 181 7.52 15.25 17.67
CA ALA A 181 7.72 13.98 17.00
C ALA A 181 6.84 13.79 15.75
N GLN A 182 5.57 14.20 15.80
CA GLN A 182 4.64 14.10 14.67
C GLN A 182 5.07 14.99 13.49
N ALA A 183 5.56 16.20 13.73
CA ALA A 183 6.05 17.08 12.66
C ALA A 183 7.30 16.50 11.97
N HIS A 184 8.24 15.95 12.74
CA HIS A 184 9.39 15.21 12.18
C HIS A 184 8.94 13.98 11.38
N ASN A 185 7.92 13.24 11.85
CA ASN A 185 7.38 12.10 11.11
C ASN A 185 6.73 12.52 9.78
N ASN A 186 5.89 13.56 9.79
CA ASN A 186 5.21 14.04 8.59
C ASN A 186 6.21 14.60 7.56
N LEU A 187 7.22 15.34 8.02
CA LEU A 187 8.31 15.78 7.17
C LEU A 187 9.12 14.61 6.60
N GLY A 188 9.33 13.55 7.40
CA GLY A 188 9.96 12.31 6.94
C GLY A 188 9.16 11.59 5.87
N ASN A 189 7.83 11.54 5.99
CA ASN A 189 6.94 11.01 4.95
C ASN A 189 7.09 11.81 3.65
N LEU A 190 6.99 13.13 3.73
CA LEU A 190 7.13 14.00 2.58
C LEU A 190 8.47 13.83 1.88
N PHE A 191 9.58 13.80 2.63
CA PHE A 191 10.90 13.54 2.04
C PHE A 191 11.01 12.16 1.39
N ALA A 192 10.33 11.14 1.93
CA ALA A 192 10.31 9.81 1.31
C ALA A 192 9.52 9.82 -0.01
N ASP A 193 8.41 10.56 -0.06
CA ASP A 193 7.55 10.69 -1.24
C ASP A 193 8.27 11.40 -2.39
N ILE A 194 9.07 12.43 -2.10
CA ILE A 194 9.92 13.14 -3.08
C ILE A 194 11.31 12.53 -3.25
N GLU A 195 11.49 11.28 -2.83
CA GLU A 195 12.70 10.46 -2.99
C GLU A 195 13.99 11.04 -2.35
N ARG A 196 13.87 11.99 -1.41
CA ARG A 196 14.96 12.50 -0.57
C ARG A 196 15.19 11.59 0.63
N TYR A 197 15.63 10.36 0.35
CA TYR A 197 15.67 9.28 1.35
C TYR A 197 16.56 9.56 2.57
N ASP A 198 17.70 10.24 2.41
CA ASP A 198 18.57 10.58 3.54
C ASP A 198 17.91 11.57 4.52
N ASP A 199 17.20 12.57 3.97
CA ASP A 199 16.44 13.54 4.77
C ASP A 199 15.26 12.88 5.47
N ALA A 200 14.61 11.93 4.80
CA ALA A 200 13.53 11.13 5.37
C ALA A 200 14.04 10.28 6.55
N ILE A 201 15.16 9.53 6.39
CA ILE A 201 15.78 8.76 7.47
C ILE A 201 16.13 9.66 8.66
N SER A 202 16.73 10.83 8.39
CA SER A 202 17.09 11.81 9.43
C SER A 202 15.87 12.29 10.21
N SER A 203 14.79 12.61 9.50
CA SER A 203 13.53 13.09 10.08
C SER A 203 12.84 12.01 10.91
N TYR A 204 12.72 10.78 10.41
CA TYR A 204 12.18 9.66 11.20
C TYR A 204 13.01 9.37 12.45
N LYS A 205 14.35 9.38 12.37
CA LYS A 205 15.22 9.19 13.54
C LYS A 205 15.01 10.29 14.59
N LYS A 206 14.80 11.55 14.17
CA LYS A 206 14.45 12.65 15.09
C LYS A 206 13.07 12.46 15.71
N ALA A 207 12.06 12.02 14.94
CA ALA A 207 10.73 11.68 15.45
C ALA A 207 10.80 10.60 16.54
N ILE A 208 11.54 9.52 16.27
CA ILE A 208 11.75 8.40 17.22
C ILE A 208 12.53 8.85 18.45
N LYS A 209 13.52 9.74 18.29
CA LYS A 209 14.27 10.30 19.43
C LYS A 209 13.36 11.16 20.32
N ALA A 210 12.50 11.98 19.71
CA ALA A 210 11.57 12.84 20.43
C ALA A 210 10.45 12.04 21.13
N ASN A 211 9.96 10.98 20.48
CA ASN A 211 9.01 10.04 21.07
C ASN A 211 9.36 8.59 20.69
N PRO A 212 10.07 7.86 21.56
CA PRO A 212 10.46 6.47 21.31
C PRO A 212 9.29 5.48 21.21
N ARG A 213 8.06 5.89 21.58
CA ARG A 213 6.85 5.08 21.50
C ARG A 213 5.98 5.42 20.28
N LEU A 214 6.44 6.28 19.37
CA LEU A 214 5.74 6.59 18.12
C LEU A 214 5.93 5.43 17.12
N SER A 215 5.10 4.39 17.24
CA SER A 215 5.18 3.17 16.42
C SER A 215 5.12 3.44 14.92
N GLU A 216 4.35 4.45 14.52
CA GLU A 216 4.13 4.89 13.14
C GLU A 216 5.44 5.36 12.51
N ALA A 217 6.22 6.19 13.20
CA ALA A 217 7.52 6.65 12.71
C ALA A 217 8.54 5.52 12.59
N ILE A 218 8.50 4.55 13.50
CA ILE A 218 9.36 3.37 13.43
C ILE A 218 8.97 2.47 12.25
N ASN A 219 7.67 2.27 12.03
CA ASN A 219 7.16 1.54 10.88
C ASN A 219 7.51 2.25 9.56
N ASN A 220 7.36 3.58 9.48
CA ASN A 220 7.68 4.36 8.28
C ASN A 220 9.18 4.33 7.96
N LEU A 221 10.03 4.37 8.99
CA LEU A 221 11.47 4.12 8.81
C LEU A 221 11.74 2.70 8.28
N GLY A 222 11.00 1.70 8.76
CA GLY A 222 11.05 0.34 8.23
C GLY A 222 10.65 0.24 6.75
N ASN A 223 9.60 0.97 6.35
CA ASN A 223 9.15 1.08 4.96
C ASN A 223 10.23 1.68 4.07
N LEU A 224 10.87 2.75 4.52
CA LEU A 224 11.96 3.38 3.78
C LEU A 224 13.18 2.45 3.65
N PHE A 225 13.55 1.73 4.72
CA PHE A 225 14.60 0.71 4.62
C PHE A 225 14.25 -0.42 3.65
N LYS A 226 12.97 -0.83 3.58
CA LYS A 226 12.50 -1.80 2.58
C LYS A 226 12.66 -1.27 1.15
N THR A 227 12.34 0.00 0.90
CA THR A 227 12.52 0.67 -0.40
C THR A 227 14.00 0.71 -0.80
N LEU A 228 14.89 0.99 0.15
CA LEU A 228 16.35 1.00 -0.04
C LEU A 228 17.00 -0.39 -0.05
N ASP A 229 16.19 -1.46 -0.10
CA ASP A 229 16.62 -2.87 -0.02
C ASP A 229 17.45 -3.24 1.23
N GLN A 230 17.39 -2.43 2.28
CA GLN A 230 18.02 -2.69 3.59
C GLN A 230 17.10 -3.58 4.45
N LEU A 231 16.87 -4.81 4.00
CA LEU A 231 15.81 -5.69 4.52
C LEU A 231 15.95 -6.04 6.00
N ASP A 232 17.18 -6.20 6.52
CA ASP A 232 17.39 -6.46 7.95
C ASP A 232 17.06 -5.25 8.83
N ASN A 233 17.38 -4.04 8.36
CA ASN A 233 16.99 -2.79 9.04
C ASN A 233 15.47 -2.62 9.04
N ALA A 234 14.80 -2.98 7.93
CA ALA A 234 13.35 -2.98 7.83
C ALA A 234 12.72 -3.95 8.84
N ILE A 235 13.17 -5.22 8.87
CA ILE A 235 12.70 -6.24 9.83
C ILE A 235 12.85 -5.74 11.27
N ASN A 236 14.00 -5.18 11.63
CA ASN A 236 14.24 -4.71 12.99
C ASN A 236 13.33 -3.54 13.37
N SER A 237 13.04 -2.65 12.41
CA SER A 237 12.14 -1.52 12.61
C SER A 237 10.70 -2.00 12.81
N TYR A 238 10.17 -2.87 11.95
CA TYR A 238 8.81 -3.40 12.14
C TYR A 238 8.66 -4.19 13.44
N LYS A 239 9.64 -5.02 13.82
CA LYS A 239 9.62 -5.72 15.10
C LYS A 239 9.57 -4.77 16.29
N LYS A 240 10.30 -3.65 16.24
CA LYS A 240 10.22 -2.60 17.28
C LYS A 240 8.86 -1.91 17.31
N ALA A 241 8.30 -1.58 16.15
CA ALA A 241 6.96 -0.99 16.07
C ALA A 241 5.90 -1.92 16.67
N ILE A 242 5.95 -3.22 16.34
CA ILE A 242 5.06 -4.26 16.89
C ILE A 242 5.27 -4.45 18.40
N ALA A 243 6.52 -4.39 18.90
CA ALA A 243 6.79 -4.51 20.33
C ALA A 243 6.18 -3.34 21.13
N ILE A 244 6.08 -2.15 20.54
CA ILE A 244 5.44 -0.97 21.15
C ILE A 244 3.91 -1.03 21.00
N ASN A 245 3.42 -1.41 19.81
CA ASN A 245 2.01 -1.55 19.51
C ASN A 245 1.74 -2.93 18.87
N PRO A 246 1.40 -3.95 19.67
CA PRO A 246 1.14 -5.31 19.17
C PRO A 246 -0.02 -5.40 18.18
N ASN A 247 -0.96 -4.45 18.21
CA ASN A 247 -2.14 -4.42 17.35
C ASN A 247 -1.93 -3.58 16.07
N PHE A 248 -0.67 -3.25 15.73
CA PHE A 248 -0.36 -2.48 14.53
C PHE A 248 -0.37 -3.35 13.26
N ALA A 249 -1.55 -3.51 12.66
CA ALA A 249 -1.77 -4.39 11.50
C ALA A 249 -0.81 -4.11 10.33
N GLU A 250 -0.58 -2.83 10.01
CA GLU A 250 0.33 -2.42 8.94
C GLU A 250 1.77 -2.86 9.17
N ALA A 251 2.26 -2.83 10.42
CA ALA A 251 3.61 -3.28 10.76
C ALA A 251 3.75 -4.80 10.62
N HIS A 252 2.74 -5.58 11.02
CA HIS A 252 2.71 -7.04 10.80
C HIS A 252 2.67 -7.37 9.31
N TYR A 253 1.84 -6.68 8.52
CA TYR A 253 1.77 -6.87 7.07
C TYR A 253 3.12 -6.58 6.41
N ASN A 254 3.70 -5.41 6.69
CA ASN A 254 5.00 -5.01 6.14
C ASN A 254 6.12 -5.99 6.52
N LEU A 255 6.12 -6.49 7.76
CA LEU A 255 7.04 -7.52 8.22
C LEU A 255 6.87 -8.83 7.43
N GLY A 256 5.62 -9.26 7.22
CA GLY A 256 5.29 -10.44 6.42
C GLY A 256 5.81 -10.34 4.98
N ILE A 257 5.63 -9.17 4.34
CA ILE A 257 6.15 -8.92 2.99
C ILE A 257 7.68 -8.97 2.93
N VAL A 258 8.39 -8.39 3.91
CA VAL A 258 9.86 -8.47 3.94
C VAL A 258 10.35 -9.89 4.23
N PHE A 259 9.63 -10.67 5.04
CA PHE A 259 9.92 -12.09 5.21
C PHE A 259 9.72 -12.89 3.91
N LYS A 260 8.69 -12.60 3.10
CA LYS A 260 8.57 -13.18 1.75
C LYS A 260 9.78 -12.84 0.88
N LYS A 261 10.20 -11.57 0.86
CA LYS A 261 11.36 -11.12 0.06
C LYS A 261 12.68 -11.77 0.50
N THR A 262 12.83 -12.05 1.80
CA THR A 262 14.00 -12.73 2.38
C THR A 262 13.88 -14.26 2.43
N ASN A 263 12.87 -14.84 1.76
CA ASN A 263 12.58 -16.28 1.73
C ASN A 263 12.35 -16.93 3.11
N LYS A 264 11.97 -16.14 4.11
CA LYS A 264 11.58 -16.57 5.48
C LYS A 264 10.08 -16.90 5.50
N LYS A 265 9.69 -17.90 4.73
CA LYS A 265 8.28 -18.20 4.38
C LYS A 265 7.38 -18.43 5.61
N GLU A 266 7.87 -19.14 6.63
CA GLU A 266 7.08 -19.46 7.83
C GLU A 266 6.77 -18.20 8.65
N GLN A 267 7.80 -17.37 8.89
CA GLN A 267 7.61 -16.10 9.59
C GLN A 267 6.74 -15.13 8.79
N ALA A 268 6.79 -15.19 7.45
CA ALA A 268 5.89 -14.44 6.59
C ALA A 268 4.43 -14.83 6.80
N LEU A 269 4.12 -16.13 6.79
CA LEU A 269 2.76 -16.64 7.02
C LEU A 269 2.22 -16.17 8.38
N ILE A 270 2.98 -16.37 9.46
CA ILE A 270 2.58 -15.96 10.82
C ILE A 270 2.28 -14.45 10.88
N SER A 271 3.14 -13.63 10.26
CA SER A 271 2.95 -12.17 10.26
C SER A 271 1.72 -11.74 9.46
N LEU A 272 1.46 -12.41 8.32
CA LEU A 272 0.28 -12.15 7.49
C LEU A 272 -1.02 -12.59 8.18
N GLU A 273 -1.02 -13.73 8.89
CA GLU A 273 -2.17 -14.19 9.68
C GLU A 273 -2.51 -13.22 10.82
N HIS A 274 -1.49 -12.70 11.52
CA HIS A 274 -1.70 -11.66 12.53
C HIS A 274 -2.24 -10.36 11.92
N ALA A 275 -1.66 -9.88 10.82
CA ALA A 275 -2.16 -8.69 10.14
C ALA A 275 -3.62 -8.87 9.67
N TRP A 276 -3.95 -10.05 9.14
CA TRP A 276 -5.31 -10.41 8.69
C TRP A 276 -6.29 -10.41 9.86
N SER A 277 -5.94 -11.03 10.99
CA SER A 277 -6.82 -11.08 12.16
C SER A 277 -7.07 -9.70 12.78
N LEU A 278 -6.10 -8.78 12.70
CA LEU A 278 -6.25 -7.40 13.17
C LEU A 278 -7.08 -6.52 12.22
N LYS A 279 -6.85 -6.64 10.90
CA LYS A 279 -7.49 -5.77 9.90
C LYS A 279 -7.69 -6.49 8.55
N PRO A 280 -8.75 -7.31 8.40
CA PRO A 280 -9.05 -8.03 7.15
C PRO A 280 -9.41 -7.14 5.94
N SER A 281 -9.63 -5.84 6.17
CA SER A 281 -9.96 -4.86 5.15
C SER A 281 -8.74 -4.19 4.50
N MET A 282 -7.52 -4.52 4.92
CA MET A 282 -6.32 -3.99 4.27
C MET A 282 -6.23 -4.41 2.81
N ASP A 283 -5.67 -3.54 1.98
CA ASP A 283 -5.43 -3.85 0.57
C ASP A 283 -4.42 -5.00 0.45
N TYR A 284 -4.64 -5.88 -0.53
CA TYR A 284 -3.77 -6.98 -0.96
C TYR A 284 -3.46 -8.10 0.04
N ILE A 285 -3.78 -7.91 1.33
CA ILE A 285 -3.45 -8.86 2.39
C ILE A 285 -4.05 -10.25 2.18
N LEU A 286 -5.29 -10.34 1.68
CA LEU A 286 -5.97 -11.63 1.47
C LEU A 286 -5.24 -12.45 0.39
N GLY A 287 -4.87 -11.80 -0.72
CA GLY A 287 -4.11 -12.45 -1.79
C GLY A 287 -2.71 -12.87 -1.34
N ASP A 288 -2.05 -12.07 -0.51
CA ASP A 288 -0.74 -12.41 0.06
C ASP A 288 -0.80 -13.58 1.05
N LEU A 289 -1.84 -13.62 1.91
CA LEU A 289 -2.10 -14.69 2.85
C LEU A 289 -2.41 -16.01 2.11
N LEU A 290 -3.32 -15.98 1.13
CA LEU A 290 -3.65 -17.14 0.29
C LEU A 290 -2.41 -17.68 -0.43
N SER A 291 -1.59 -16.78 -1.01
CA SER A 291 -0.34 -17.15 -1.64
C SER A 291 0.63 -17.83 -0.65
N ALA A 292 0.77 -17.29 0.56
CA ALA A 292 1.61 -17.89 1.61
C ALA A 292 1.11 -19.28 2.02
N LYS A 293 -0.19 -19.45 2.26
CA LYS A 293 -0.83 -20.74 2.59
C LYS A 293 -0.62 -21.77 1.47
N CYS A 294 -0.82 -21.38 0.21
CA CYS A 294 -0.65 -22.28 -0.94
C CYS A 294 0.80 -22.74 -1.13
N ASN A 295 1.80 -21.90 -0.84
CA ASN A 295 3.20 -22.31 -0.88
C ASN A 295 3.52 -23.45 0.11
N PHE A 296 2.77 -23.50 1.22
CA PHE A 296 2.87 -24.56 2.22
C PHE A 296 1.84 -25.68 2.06
N CYS A 297 1.01 -25.67 1.01
CA CYS A 297 -0.09 -26.63 0.84
C CYS A 297 -1.06 -26.66 2.04
N LEU A 298 -1.28 -25.51 2.69
CA LEU A 298 -2.26 -25.36 3.77
C LEU A 298 -3.64 -25.04 3.18
N TRP A 299 -4.61 -25.91 3.41
CA TRP A 299 -5.94 -25.84 2.80
C TRP A 299 -7.12 -25.83 3.78
N ASP A 300 -6.87 -25.53 5.05
CA ASP A 300 -7.84 -25.52 6.15
C ASP A 300 -9.08 -24.65 5.89
N ASP A 301 -8.89 -23.45 5.34
CA ASP A 301 -9.94 -22.47 5.02
C ASP A 301 -9.95 -22.05 3.53
N TYR A 302 -9.25 -22.81 2.68
CA TYR A 302 -8.94 -22.45 1.29
C TYR A 302 -10.17 -22.03 0.48
N THR A 303 -11.23 -22.86 0.47
CA THR A 303 -12.43 -22.59 -0.34
C THR A 303 -13.11 -21.28 0.07
N SER A 304 -13.24 -21.04 1.37
CA SER A 304 -13.89 -19.83 1.89
C SER A 304 -13.11 -18.57 1.53
N LEU A 305 -11.77 -18.61 1.70
CA LEU A 305 -10.92 -17.47 1.38
C LEU A 305 -10.87 -17.19 -0.14
N VAL A 306 -10.88 -18.23 -0.98
CA VAL A 306 -10.92 -18.06 -2.43
C VAL A 306 -12.27 -17.50 -2.90
N ASP A 307 -13.38 -17.89 -2.28
CA ASP A 307 -14.69 -17.33 -2.62
C ASP A 307 -14.81 -15.87 -2.15
N GLU A 308 -14.28 -15.53 -0.98
CA GLU A 308 -14.15 -14.13 -0.52
C GLU A 308 -13.27 -13.31 -1.49
N LEU A 309 -12.14 -13.86 -1.92
CA LEU A 309 -11.24 -13.24 -2.90
C LEU A 309 -11.98 -12.88 -4.19
N LYS A 310 -12.72 -13.84 -4.77
CA LYS A 310 -13.51 -13.63 -6.00
C LYS A 310 -14.57 -12.55 -5.81
N LEU A 311 -15.31 -12.58 -4.69
CA LEU A 311 -16.33 -11.60 -4.39
C LEU A 311 -15.75 -10.18 -4.28
N LYS A 312 -14.62 -10.04 -3.59
CA LYS A 312 -13.95 -8.74 -3.43
C LYS A 312 -13.39 -8.20 -4.74
N ILE A 313 -12.84 -9.07 -5.61
CA ILE A 313 -12.42 -8.68 -6.97
C ILE A 313 -13.62 -8.16 -7.77
N SER A 314 -14.73 -8.90 -7.79
CA SER A 314 -15.96 -8.47 -8.48
C SER A 314 -16.50 -7.12 -8.00
N ASN A 315 -16.23 -6.78 -6.73
CA ASN A 315 -16.58 -5.50 -6.11
C ASN A 315 -15.52 -4.41 -6.29
N ASN A 316 -14.56 -4.58 -7.21
CA ASN A 316 -13.48 -3.63 -7.52
C ASN A 316 -12.56 -3.28 -6.34
N GLN A 317 -12.36 -4.21 -5.41
CA GLN A 317 -11.46 -4.01 -4.27
C GLN A 317 -10.01 -4.40 -4.62
N LYS A 318 -9.05 -3.84 -3.90
CA LYS A 318 -7.62 -4.15 -4.02
C LYS A 318 -7.28 -5.38 -3.18
N VAL A 319 -7.32 -6.57 -3.77
CA VAL A 319 -7.30 -7.82 -2.98
C VAL A 319 -6.08 -8.69 -3.21
N VAL A 320 -5.52 -8.70 -4.43
CA VAL A 320 -4.51 -9.68 -4.81
C VAL A 320 -3.58 -9.15 -5.89
N ASN A 321 -2.29 -9.48 -5.79
CA ASN A 321 -1.34 -9.33 -6.88
C ASN A 321 -1.70 -10.31 -8.01
N PRO A 322 -1.76 -9.89 -9.28
CA PRO A 322 -2.20 -10.74 -10.39
C PRO A 322 -1.45 -12.06 -10.53
N PHE A 323 -0.14 -12.09 -10.26
CA PHE A 323 0.65 -13.33 -10.32
C PHE A 323 0.21 -14.36 -9.27
N ASN A 324 -0.16 -13.91 -8.06
CA ASN A 324 -0.67 -14.81 -7.02
C ASN A 324 -2.04 -15.39 -7.43
N LEU A 325 -2.87 -14.61 -8.14
CA LEU A 325 -4.21 -15.02 -8.54
C LEU A 325 -4.20 -16.18 -9.56
N LEU A 326 -3.18 -16.25 -10.43
CA LEU A 326 -3.07 -17.26 -11.48
C LEU A 326 -3.12 -18.71 -10.95
N GLY A 327 -2.62 -18.95 -9.73
CA GLY A 327 -2.68 -20.27 -9.09
C GLY A 327 -3.99 -20.54 -8.34
N LEU A 328 -4.84 -19.53 -8.14
CA LEU A 328 -6.00 -19.58 -7.25
C LEU A 328 -7.33 -19.63 -8.00
N VAL A 329 -7.44 -18.89 -9.11
CA VAL A 329 -8.70 -18.69 -9.83
C VAL A 329 -8.51 -18.92 -11.33
N ASP A 330 -9.22 -19.93 -11.85
CA ASP A 330 -9.30 -20.23 -13.28
C ASP A 330 -10.54 -19.54 -13.90
N ASP A 331 -10.49 -18.20 -13.93
CA ASP A 331 -11.50 -17.35 -14.57
C ASP A 331 -10.79 -16.16 -15.23
N PRO A 332 -10.68 -16.13 -16.57
CA PRO A 332 -9.94 -15.08 -17.26
C PRO A 332 -10.59 -13.70 -17.12
N SER A 333 -11.90 -13.61 -16.86
CA SER A 333 -12.57 -12.34 -16.61
C SER A 333 -12.15 -11.75 -15.27
N LEU A 334 -12.15 -12.56 -14.20
CA LEU A 334 -11.69 -12.13 -12.88
C LEU A 334 -10.18 -11.84 -12.86
N GLN A 335 -9.38 -12.64 -13.57
CA GLN A 335 -7.93 -12.38 -13.72
C GLN A 335 -7.68 -11.04 -14.38
N ARG A 336 -8.41 -10.72 -15.46
CA ARG A 336 -8.33 -9.40 -16.11
C ARG A 336 -8.72 -8.28 -15.15
N GLN A 337 -9.86 -8.40 -14.46
CA GLN A 337 -10.33 -7.36 -13.55
C GLN A 337 -9.34 -7.11 -12.40
N ALA A 338 -8.79 -8.17 -11.79
CA ALA A 338 -7.77 -8.04 -10.77
C ALA A 338 -6.48 -7.39 -11.29
N ALA A 339 -6.06 -7.73 -12.52
CA ALA A 339 -4.94 -7.10 -13.19
C ALA A 339 -5.20 -5.60 -13.45
N GLU A 340 -6.39 -5.20 -13.88
CA GLU A 340 -6.75 -3.79 -14.08
C GLU A 340 -6.72 -3.01 -12.76
N ILE A 341 -7.30 -3.56 -11.69
CA ILE A 341 -7.30 -2.93 -10.35
C ILE A 341 -5.85 -2.74 -9.86
N PHE A 342 -5.02 -3.79 -9.98
CA PHE A 342 -3.63 -3.75 -9.54
C PHE A 342 -2.78 -2.80 -10.40
N ALA A 343 -2.94 -2.83 -11.72
CA ALA A 343 -2.23 -1.97 -12.65
C ALA A 343 -2.52 -0.49 -12.38
N ASN A 344 -3.80 -0.13 -12.22
CA ASN A 344 -4.20 1.26 -12.00
C ASN A 344 -3.72 1.80 -10.64
N ASP A 345 -3.64 0.94 -9.63
CA ASP A 345 -3.17 1.33 -8.30
C ASP A 345 -1.63 1.44 -8.23
N GLN A 346 -0.91 0.42 -8.69
CA GLN A 346 0.54 0.30 -8.48
C GLN A 346 1.36 0.91 -9.62
N TYR A 347 0.82 0.90 -10.83
CA TYR A 347 1.50 1.31 -12.06
C TYR A 347 0.61 2.19 -12.95
N PRO A 348 0.04 3.29 -12.42
CA PRO A 348 -0.76 4.19 -13.24
C PRO A 348 0.07 4.71 -14.41
N LYS A 349 -0.55 4.80 -15.59
CA LYS A 349 0.11 5.36 -16.78
C LYS A 349 0.52 6.80 -16.48
N LYS A 350 1.78 7.12 -16.75
CA LYS A 350 2.30 8.48 -16.62
C LYS A 350 2.41 9.11 -17.99
N ASN A 351 1.98 10.36 -18.09
CA ASN A 351 2.12 11.17 -19.31
C ASN A 351 3.24 12.22 -19.14
N ALA A 352 4.26 11.92 -18.35
CA ALA A 352 5.36 12.85 -18.06
C ALA A 352 6.21 13.14 -19.31
N LEU A 353 6.31 12.16 -20.21
CA LEU A 353 7.12 12.24 -21.41
C LEU A 353 6.24 12.32 -22.68
N PRO A 354 6.70 13.01 -23.75
CA PRO A 354 5.96 13.10 -24.99
C PRO A 354 5.80 11.72 -25.63
N LYS A 355 4.71 11.56 -26.40
CA LYS A 355 4.45 10.37 -27.19
C LYS A 355 5.54 10.21 -28.25
N ILE A 356 6.04 8.99 -28.40
CA ILE A 356 7.05 8.62 -29.39
C ILE A 356 6.33 8.24 -30.69
N GLU A 357 6.75 8.85 -31.80
CA GLU A 357 6.35 8.41 -33.14
C GLU A 357 7.34 7.36 -33.66
N PRO A 358 6.93 6.46 -34.57
CA PRO A 358 7.83 5.44 -35.11
C PRO A 358 9.08 6.05 -35.74
N TYR A 359 10.26 5.55 -35.34
CA TYR A 359 11.53 6.03 -35.88
C TYR A 359 11.67 5.64 -37.36
N GLN A 360 11.97 6.62 -38.22
CA GLN A 360 11.84 6.46 -39.68
C GLN A 360 13.14 6.07 -40.41
N LYS A 361 14.28 6.00 -39.73
CA LYS A 361 15.61 5.98 -40.37
C LYS A 361 16.53 4.85 -39.92
N HIS A 362 16.02 3.85 -39.22
CA HIS A 362 16.87 2.75 -38.77
C HIS A 362 17.17 1.76 -39.90
N PRO A 363 18.44 1.38 -40.12
CA PRO A 363 18.79 0.32 -41.08
C PRO A 363 18.38 -1.07 -40.60
N ARG A 364 18.19 -1.25 -39.28
CA ARG A 364 17.75 -2.47 -38.60
C ARG A 364 16.70 -2.09 -37.55
N ILE A 365 15.71 -2.94 -37.32
CA ILE A 365 14.72 -2.72 -36.25
C ILE A 365 15.42 -2.95 -34.91
N ARG A 366 15.34 -1.97 -34.00
CA ARG A 366 15.92 -2.06 -32.64
C ARG A 366 14.91 -2.67 -31.67
N ILE A 367 15.24 -3.80 -31.09
CA ILE A 367 14.41 -4.47 -30.08
C ILE A 367 15.11 -4.41 -28.73
N GLY A 368 14.46 -3.79 -27.75
CA GLY A 368 14.91 -3.74 -26.36
C GLY A 368 14.24 -4.83 -25.53
N TYR A 369 15.01 -5.72 -24.91
CA TYR A 369 14.50 -6.74 -24.00
C TYR A 369 14.80 -6.34 -22.54
N PHE A 370 13.75 -6.23 -21.72
CA PHE A 370 13.82 -5.72 -20.36
C PHE A 370 13.60 -6.86 -19.37
N SER A 371 14.59 -7.17 -18.54
CA SER A 371 14.45 -8.27 -17.56
C SER A 371 15.37 -8.16 -16.36
N ALA A 372 14.88 -8.70 -15.23
CA ALA A 372 15.71 -9.06 -14.09
C ALA A 372 16.41 -10.42 -14.26
N ASP A 373 16.00 -11.22 -15.24
CA ASP A 373 16.25 -12.65 -15.22
C ASP A 373 17.35 -13.09 -16.21
N PHE A 374 18.20 -12.17 -16.66
CA PHE A 374 19.39 -12.47 -17.46
C PHE A 374 20.48 -13.10 -16.56
N HIS A 375 20.23 -14.30 -16.06
CA HIS A 375 21.12 -15.14 -15.27
C HIS A 375 20.55 -16.56 -15.25
N ASN A 376 21.08 -17.47 -14.44
CA ASN A 376 20.52 -18.82 -14.27
C ASN A 376 19.08 -18.73 -13.72
N HIS A 377 18.12 -18.72 -14.63
CA HIS A 377 16.69 -18.53 -14.38
C HIS A 377 15.88 -19.16 -15.51
N ALA A 378 14.61 -19.47 -15.24
CA ALA A 378 13.69 -20.07 -16.21
C ALA A 378 13.62 -19.27 -17.53
N THR A 379 13.69 -17.94 -17.46
CA THR A 379 13.72 -17.05 -18.64
C THR A 379 14.87 -17.41 -19.58
N MET A 380 16.10 -17.54 -19.08
CA MET A 380 17.25 -17.91 -19.90
C MET A 380 17.23 -19.39 -20.32
N HIS A 381 16.69 -20.28 -19.48
CA HIS A 381 16.50 -21.70 -19.83
C HIS A 381 15.50 -21.92 -20.97
N LEU A 382 14.70 -20.90 -21.29
CA LEU A 382 13.74 -20.92 -22.40
C LEU A 382 14.22 -20.09 -23.59
N MET A 383 14.78 -18.90 -23.33
CA MET A 383 14.98 -17.87 -24.34
C MET A 383 16.42 -17.70 -24.84
N ALA A 384 17.43 -18.36 -24.25
CA ALA A 384 18.83 -18.13 -24.65
C ALA A 384 19.05 -18.27 -26.17
N GLU A 385 18.56 -19.37 -26.75
CA GLU A 385 18.67 -19.61 -28.19
C GLU A 385 17.86 -18.61 -29.04
N LEU A 386 16.74 -18.08 -28.52
CA LEU A 386 16.01 -17.02 -29.23
C LEU A 386 16.90 -15.79 -29.44
N PHE A 387 17.66 -15.40 -28.41
CA PHE A 387 18.57 -14.25 -28.51
C PHE A 387 19.76 -14.55 -29.43
N GLU A 388 20.33 -15.75 -29.35
CA GLU A 388 21.45 -16.21 -30.17
C GLU A 388 21.10 -16.31 -31.66
N PHE A 389 19.86 -16.69 -32.00
CA PHE A 389 19.42 -16.89 -33.39
C PHE A 389 18.71 -15.69 -34.02
N HIS A 390 18.61 -14.55 -33.34
CA HIS A 390 18.09 -13.33 -33.96
C HIS A 390 18.87 -12.98 -35.22
N ASN A 391 18.16 -12.68 -36.32
CA ASN A 391 18.83 -12.28 -37.56
C ASN A 391 19.40 -10.86 -37.43
N LYS A 392 20.70 -10.78 -37.12
CA LYS A 392 21.44 -9.53 -36.89
C LYS A 392 21.53 -8.60 -38.12
N THR A 393 21.18 -9.07 -39.33
CA THR A 393 21.10 -8.22 -40.52
C THR A 393 19.80 -7.42 -40.56
N LEU A 394 18.75 -7.88 -39.88
CA LEU A 394 17.43 -7.24 -39.85
C LEU A 394 17.16 -6.55 -38.51
N PHE A 395 17.70 -7.11 -37.43
CA PHE A 395 17.45 -6.66 -36.07
C PHE A 395 18.75 -6.27 -35.36
N GLU A 396 18.68 -5.23 -34.55
CA GLU A 396 19.63 -4.93 -33.49
C GLU A 396 18.95 -5.21 -32.16
N ILE A 397 19.48 -6.12 -31.35
CA ILE A 397 18.87 -6.46 -30.06
C ILE A 397 19.68 -5.92 -28.90
N ILE A 398 19.00 -5.27 -27.97
CA ILE A 398 19.57 -4.59 -26.82
C ILE A 398 18.94 -5.18 -25.57
N ALA A 399 19.75 -5.59 -24.59
CA ALA A 399 19.27 -6.00 -23.28
C ALA A 399 19.33 -4.85 -22.27
N PHE A 400 18.28 -4.71 -21.46
CA PHE A 400 18.22 -3.84 -20.29
C PHE A 400 18.10 -4.73 -19.05
N SER A 401 19.21 -4.93 -18.36
CA SER A 401 19.30 -5.81 -17.19
C SER A 401 19.19 -5.03 -15.88
N PHE A 402 18.20 -5.35 -15.08
CA PHE A 402 17.98 -4.74 -13.75
C PHE A 402 17.92 -5.75 -12.60
N GLY A 403 18.23 -7.01 -12.88
CA GLY A 403 18.32 -8.05 -11.86
C GLY A 403 19.77 -8.36 -11.48
N PRO A 404 19.99 -9.36 -10.63
CA PRO A 404 21.31 -9.59 -10.04
C PRO A 404 22.37 -9.91 -11.09
N ASP A 405 23.56 -9.36 -10.90
CA ASP A 405 24.74 -9.64 -11.71
C ASP A 405 25.43 -10.90 -11.20
N LYS A 406 24.84 -12.03 -11.60
CA LYS A 406 25.36 -13.36 -11.32
C LYS A 406 26.38 -13.73 -12.39
N GLN A 407 27.58 -14.08 -11.94
CA GLN A 407 28.64 -14.60 -12.82
C GLN A 407 28.39 -16.09 -13.05
N ASP A 408 27.37 -16.39 -13.87
CA ASP A 408 27.01 -17.74 -14.29
C ASP A 408 26.99 -17.89 -15.82
N GLU A 409 26.99 -19.12 -16.30
CA GLU A 409 27.03 -19.45 -17.73
C GLU A 409 25.85 -18.83 -18.52
N TRP A 410 24.71 -18.60 -17.86
CA TRP A 410 23.51 -18.08 -18.50
C TRP A 410 23.60 -16.56 -18.68
N ARG A 411 24.16 -15.85 -17.70
CA ARG A 411 24.52 -14.43 -17.84
C ARG A 411 25.51 -14.24 -18.99
N GLU A 412 26.54 -15.08 -19.05
CA GLU A 412 27.55 -15.02 -20.11
C GLU A 412 26.92 -15.24 -21.49
N ARG A 413 26.08 -16.28 -21.64
CA ARG A 413 25.30 -16.50 -22.87
C ARG A 413 24.44 -15.29 -23.24
N ALA A 414 23.73 -14.71 -22.26
CA ALA A 414 22.94 -13.51 -22.50
C ALA A 414 23.82 -12.38 -23.05
N VAL A 415 24.88 -11.99 -22.33
CA VAL A 415 25.79 -10.89 -22.73
C VAL A 415 26.34 -11.11 -24.14
N ASN A 416 26.74 -12.33 -24.48
CA ASN A 416 27.30 -12.66 -25.80
C ASN A 416 26.25 -12.68 -26.94
N SER A 417 24.97 -12.82 -26.61
CA SER A 417 23.88 -12.88 -27.61
C SER A 417 23.38 -11.51 -28.06
N PHE A 418 23.47 -10.47 -27.24
CA PHE A 418 22.95 -9.13 -27.55
C PHE A 418 23.98 -8.26 -28.29
N ASP A 419 23.52 -7.36 -29.16
CA ASP A 419 24.39 -6.35 -29.78
C ASP A 419 24.88 -5.34 -28.72
N LYS A 420 24.04 -5.06 -27.72
CA LYS A 420 24.36 -4.25 -26.54
C LYS A 420 23.71 -4.83 -25.29
N PHE A 421 24.46 -4.89 -24.20
CA PHE A 421 23.95 -5.32 -22.90
C PHE A 421 24.11 -4.17 -21.90
N ILE A 422 22.99 -3.54 -21.54
CA ILE A 422 22.96 -2.36 -20.69
C ILE A 422 22.55 -2.78 -19.27
N ASP A 423 23.46 -2.55 -18.32
CA ASP A 423 23.16 -2.71 -16.90
C ASP A 423 22.49 -1.43 -16.38
N VAL A 424 21.29 -1.58 -15.82
CA VAL A 424 20.46 -0.47 -15.34
C VAL A 424 19.96 -0.69 -13.91
N ARG A 425 20.66 -1.52 -13.12
CA ARG A 425 20.31 -1.81 -11.73
C ARG A 425 20.27 -0.58 -10.84
N ASP A 426 21.16 0.39 -11.08
CA ASP A 426 21.32 1.62 -10.30
C ASP A 426 20.43 2.77 -10.81
N LYS A 427 19.66 2.55 -11.88
CA LYS A 427 18.82 3.56 -12.53
C LYS A 427 17.37 3.48 -12.09
N SER A 428 16.74 4.62 -11.87
CA SER A 428 15.29 4.76 -11.71
C SER A 428 14.53 4.33 -12.97
N ASP A 429 13.23 4.04 -12.85
CA ASP A 429 12.41 3.62 -14.00
C ASP A 429 12.36 4.67 -15.11
N LEU A 430 12.35 5.95 -14.73
CA LEU A 430 12.38 7.08 -15.66
C LEU A 430 13.71 7.16 -16.41
N GLU A 431 14.84 7.04 -15.70
CA GLU A 431 16.17 7.02 -16.34
C GLU A 431 16.29 5.87 -17.35
N VAL A 432 15.80 4.67 -17.00
CA VAL A 432 15.82 3.54 -17.95
C VAL A 432 14.95 3.82 -19.18
N SER A 433 13.77 4.41 -19.00
CA SER A 433 12.91 4.83 -20.11
C SER A 433 13.57 5.87 -21.01
N LEU A 434 14.28 6.84 -20.43
CA LEU A 434 15.04 7.86 -21.18
C LEU A 434 16.22 7.25 -21.94
N ILE A 435 16.97 6.31 -21.35
CA ILE A 435 18.06 5.59 -22.04
C ILE A 435 17.49 4.81 -23.24
N ALA A 436 16.37 4.11 -23.07
CA ALA A 436 15.72 3.39 -24.17
C ALA A 436 15.27 4.33 -25.31
N ARG A 437 14.76 5.51 -24.96
CA ARG A 437 14.40 6.56 -25.94
C ARG A 437 15.62 7.13 -26.66
N GLU A 438 16.71 7.42 -25.95
CA GLU A 438 17.97 7.91 -26.54
C GLU A 438 18.57 6.88 -27.50
N MET A 439 18.43 5.59 -27.18
CA MET A 439 18.83 4.49 -28.05
C MET A 439 17.84 4.24 -29.21
N GLU A 440 16.75 4.99 -29.29
CA GLU A 440 15.66 4.87 -30.27
C GLU A 440 15.16 3.41 -30.37
N ILE A 441 14.84 2.78 -29.24
CA ILE A 441 14.26 1.43 -29.25
C ILE A 441 12.91 1.45 -29.97
N ASP A 442 12.76 0.67 -31.05
CA ASP A 442 11.52 0.58 -31.83
C ASP A 442 10.46 -0.26 -31.11
N ILE A 443 10.89 -1.41 -30.56
CA ILE A 443 10.03 -2.37 -29.86
C ILE A 443 10.64 -2.69 -28.50
N ALA A 444 9.95 -2.31 -27.42
CA ALA A 444 10.33 -2.70 -26.06
C ALA A 444 9.56 -3.94 -25.62
N VAL A 445 10.27 -4.98 -25.18
CA VAL A 445 9.71 -6.27 -24.76
C VAL A 445 9.92 -6.46 -23.26
N ASP A 446 8.83 -6.50 -22.51
CA ASP A 446 8.79 -6.87 -21.09
C ASP A 446 8.84 -8.39 -20.93
N LEU A 447 9.89 -8.87 -20.26
CA LEU A 447 10.09 -10.28 -19.93
C LEU A 447 9.77 -10.60 -18.47
N LYS A 448 9.07 -9.72 -17.74
CA LYS A 448 8.76 -9.87 -16.32
C LYS A 448 7.27 -9.80 -16.00
N GLY A 449 6.54 -8.85 -16.57
CA GLY A 449 5.15 -8.57 -16.21
C GLY A 449 4.97 -8.29 -14.71
N TYR A 450 4.13 -9.07 -14.01
CA TYR A 450 3.92 -8.92 -12.55
C TYR A 450 4.67 -9.94 -11.68
N THR A 451 5.74 -10.51 -12.19
CA THR A 451 6.61 -11.42 -11.41
C THR A 451 7.54 -10.66 -10.46
N ARG A 452 8.27 -11.39 -9.60
CA ARG A 452 9.24 -10.81 -8.66
C ARG A 452 10.27 -9.95 -9.40
N ASP A 453 10.63 -8.81 -8.83
CA ASP A 453 11.61 -7.84 -9.36
C ASP A 453 11.20 -7.21 -10.70
N CYS A 454 9.90 -7.21 -11.03
CA CYS A 454 9.40 -6.52 -12.21
C CYS A 454 9.56 -4.99 -12.11
N ARG A 455 9.64 -4.33 -13.28
CA ARG A 455 9.69 -2.87 -13.40
C ARG A 455 8.69 -2.32 -14.44
N PRO A 456 7.36 -2.52 -14.27
CA PRO A 456 6.37 -2.07 -15.24
C PRO A 456 6.36 -0.55 -15.47
N LYS A 457 6.85 0.23 -14.50
CA LYS A 457 6.92 1.70 -14.59
C LYS A 457 7.82 2.18 -15.74
N ILE A 458 8.84 1.42 -16.14
CA ILE A 458 9.66 1.74 -17.34
C ILE A 458 8.76 1.91 -18.57
N PHE A 459 7.78 1.01 -18.71
CA PHE A 459 6.80 1.01 -19.80
C PHE A 459 5.66 2.02 -19.57
N ALA A 460 5.29 2.29 -18.32
CA ALA A 460 4.31 3.32 -17.99
C ALA A 460 4.80 4.74 -18.38
N GLU A 461 6.11 4.99 -18.36
CA GLU A 461 6.75 6.20 -18.89
C GLU A 461 6.86 6.20 -20.44
N SER A 462 6.37 5.15 -21.11
CA SER A 462 6.47 4.91 -22.57
C SER A 462 7.92 4.89 -23.07
N CYS A 463 8.64 3.78 -22.90
CA CYS A 463 10.06 3.67 -23.27
C CYS A 463 10.32 3.43 -24.77
N ALA A 464 9.29 3.03 -25.53
CA ALA A 464 9.35 2.78 -26.97
C ALA A 464 7.97 3.07 -27.62
N PRO A 465 7.89 3.29 -28.95
CA PRO A 465 6.61 3.49 -29.65
C PRO A 465 5.75 2.22 -29.71
N ILE A 466 6.36 1.03 -29.58
CA ILE A 466 5.66 -0.25 -29.45
C ILE A 466 6.16 -0.96 -28.19
N GLN A 467 5.25 -1.31 -27.29
CA GLN A 467 5.55 -2.01 -26.04
C GLN A 467 4.82 -3.35 -25.97
N VAL A 468 5.57 -4.41 -25.66
CA VAL A 468 5.12 -5.80 -25.80
C VAL A 468 5.37 -6.56 -24.51
N SER A 469 4.37 -7.27 -24.00
CA SER A 469 4.54 -8.29 -22.97
C SER A 469 4.87 -9.63 -23.63
N PHE A 470 5.87 -10.36 -23.12
CA PHE A 470 6.21 -11.68 -23.64
C PHE A 470 6.80 -12.63 -22.60
N LEU A 471 6.23 -13.83 -22.53
CA LEU A 471 6.68 -15.04 -21.83
C LEU A 471 6.78 -14.98 -20.29
N GLY A 472 7.41 -13.95 -19.72
CA GLY A 472 7.75 -13.90 -18.30
C GLY A 472 6.54 -13.96 -17.35
N TYR A 473 5.42 -13.35 -17.77
CA TYR A 473 4.17 -13.34 -17.03
C TYR A 473 3.05 -13.94 -17.88
N PRO A 474 2.42 -15.06 -17.45
CA PRO A 474 1.41 -15.75 -18.26
C PRO A 474 0.01 -15.18 -18.01
N GLY A 475 -0.18 -13.89 -18.31
CA GLY A 475 -1.47 -13.21 -18.16
C GLY A 475 -1.47 -11.82 -18.79
N THR A 476 -2.66 -11.19 -18.81
CA THR A 476 -2.81 -9.78 -19.19
C THR A 476 -2.15 -8.86 -18.17
N MET A 477 -1.35 -7.91 -18.63
CA MET A 477 -0.89 -6.79 -17.81
C MET A 477 -2.06 -5.86 -17.49
N ALA A 478 -3.05 -5.80 -18.37
CA ALA A 478 -4.24 -4.97 -18.21
C ALA A 478 -3.94 -3.49 -17.96
N THR A 479 -2.92 -2.99 -18.65
CA THR A 479 -2.44 -1.61 -18.57
C THR A 479 -2.85 -0.82 -19.80
N GLY A 480 -2.89 0.51 -19.68
CA GLY A 480 -3.07 1.42 -20.82
C GLY A 480 -1.80 1.71 -21.62
N PHE A 481 -0.71 0.97 -21.39
CA PHE A 481 0.60 1.23 -22.00
C PHE A 481 1.26 -0.01 -22.63
N MET A 482 0.77 -1.24 -22.42
CA MET A 482 1.22 -2.39 -23.20
C MET A 482 0.36 -2.55 -24.45
N ASP A 483 0.98 -2.51 -25.63
CA ASP A 483 0.27 -2.55 -26.90
C ASP A 483 -0.07 -3.98 -27.32
N TYR A 484 0.89 -4.90 -27.14
CA TYR A 484 0.77 -6.28 -27.58
C TYR A 484 1.16 -7.30 -26.50
N LEU A 485 0.54 -8.47 -26.57
CA LEU A 485 0.95 -9.69 -25.88
C LEU A 485 1.23 -10.77 -26.92
N ILE A 486 2.43 -11.35 -26.89
CA ILE A 486 2.77 -12.46 -27.79
C ILE A 486 2.24 -13.77 -27.20
N ALA A 487 1.43 -14.50 -27.98
CA ALA A 487 0.82 -15.76 -27.59
C ALA A 487 0.68 -16.70 -28.80
N ASP A 488 0.02 -17.86 -28.61
CA ASP A 488 -0.42 -18.75 -29.68
C ASP A 488 -1.91 -19.07 -29.52
N GLN A 489 -2.52 -19.65 -30.56
CA GLN A 489 -3.96 -19.93 -30.58
C GLN A 489 -4.37 -21.07 -29.64
N THR A 490 -3.42 -21.90 -29.20
CA THR A 490 -3.67 -22.94 -28.19
C THR A 490 -3.75 -22.33 -26.80
N LEU A 491 -2.86 -21.40 -26.47
CA LEU A 491 -2.85 -20.69 -25.19
C LEU A 491 -4.01 -19.69 -25.09
N ILE A 492 -4.19 -18.86 -26.12
CA ILE A 492 -5.25 -17.85 -26.16
C ILE A 492 -6.09 -18.07 -27.42
N PRO A 493 -7.17 -18.88 -27.32
CA PRO A 493 -8.15 -19.00 -28.38
C PRO A 493 -8.75 -17.64 -28.77
N VAL A 494 -9.21 -17.51 -30.01
CA VAL A 494 -9.68 -16.23 -30.58
C VAL A 494 -10.79 -15.60 -29.75
N GLU A 495 -11.71 -16.42 -29.28
CA GLU A 495 -12.85 -16.05 -28.44
C GLU A 495 -12.45 -15.58 -27.03
N LYS A 496 -11.26 -15.96 -26.56
CA LYS A 496 -10.75 -15.58 -25.23
C LYS A 496 -9.97 -14.26 -25.22
N ARG A 497 -9.67 -13.69 -26.40
CA ARG A 497 -8.98 -12.39 -26.53
C ARG A 497 -9.69 -11.25 -25.78
N VAL A 498 -11.01 -11.34 -25.60
CA VAL A 498 -11.81 -10.35 -24.86
C VAL A 498 -11.35 -10.16 -23.41
N HIS A 499 -10.64 -11.13 -22.84
CA HIS A 499 -10.11 -11.05 -21.47
C HIS A 499 -8.69 -10.48 -21.41
N TYR A 500 -8.14 -9.97 -22.51
CA TYR A 500 -6.82 -9.34 -22.57
C TYR A 500 -6.99 -7.87 -22.96
N ALA A 501 -6.20 -6.99 -22.34
CA ALA A 501 -6.23 -5.57 -22.68
C ALA A 501 -5.34 -5.29 -23.90
N GLU A 502 -4.25 -6.05 -24.02
CA GLU A 502 -3.32 -5.99 -25.13
C GLU A 502 -3.90 -6.62 -26.40
N LYS A 503 -3.39 -6.17 -27.54
CA LYS A 503 -3.65 -6.89 -28.81
C LYS A 503 -2.82 -8.17 -28.83
N ILE A 504 -3.46 -9.29 -29.14
CA ILE A 504 -2.75 -10.57 -29.21
C ILE A 504 -2.00 -10.70 -30.53
N ALA A 505 -0.68 -10.84 -30.45
CA ALA A 505 0.20 -11.17 -31.57
C ALA A 505 0.46 -12.69 -31.57
N TYR A 506 -0.08 -13.39 -32.56
CA TYR A 506 0.00 -14.85 -32.63
C TYR A 506 1.29 -15.34 -33.28
N MET A 507 2.04 -16.18 -32.56
CA MET A 507 3.03 -17.06 -33.16
C MET A 507 2.35 -18.18 -33.95
N PRO A 508 2.94 -18.63 -35.06
CA PRO A 508 2.30 -19.60 -35.96
C PRO A 508 2.13 -21.00 -35.36
N PHE A 509 2.96 -21.37 -34.37
CA PHE A 509 2.94 -22.71 -33.76
C PHE A 509 2.81 -22.63 -32.24
N SER A 510 3.84 -22.15 -31.56
CA SER A 510 3.80 -21.92 -30.12
C SER A 510 4.42 -20.59 -29.75
N TYR A 511 3.87 -19.96 -28.71
CA TYR A 511 4.43 -18.76 -28.09
C TYR A 511 5.70 -19.07 -27.29
N GLN A 512 5.79 -20.27 -26.71
CA GLN A 512 6.85 -20.62 -25.80
C GLN A 512 8.08 -21.08 -26.59
N VAL A 513 9.13 -20.28 -26.52
CA VAL A 513 10.46 -20.66 -26.98
C VAL A 513 11.12 -21.63 -26.00
N ASN A 514 12.02 -22.46 -26.50
CA ASN A 514 12.77 -23.43 -25.72
C ASN A 514 14.14 -23.68 -26.37
N LEU A 515 15.08 -24.23 -25.61
CA LEU A 515 16.35 -24.70 -26.13
C LEU A 515 16.13 -25.93 -27.01
N SER A 516 16.72 -25.93 -28.19
CA SER A 516 16.66 -27.05 -29.14
C SER A 516 17.39 -28.29 -28.63
N HIS A 517 18.38 -28.11 -27.74
CA HIS A 517 19.10 -29.21 -27.09
C HIS A 517 19.27 -28.98 -25.59
N ARG A 518 18.82 -29.94 -24.78
CA ARG A 518 19.07 -29.99 -23.34
C ARG A 518 19.88 -31.25 -23.03
N GLU A 519 21.05 -31.10 -22.41
CA GLU A 519 21.86 -32.25 -22.03
C GLU A 519 21.18 -33.04 -20.91
N ILE A 520 20.91 -34.32 -21.18
CA ILE A 520 20.38 -35.26 -20.19
C ILE A 520 21.57 -36.00 -19.59
N SER A 521 21.64 -36.05 -18.24
CA SER A 521 22.71 -36.75 -17.53
C SER A 521 22.84 -38.20 -17.99
N LYS A 522 24.08 -38.62 -18.26
CA LYS A 522 24.43 -40.00 -18.63
C LYS A 522 24.65 -40.91 -17.42
N ASN A 523 24.55 -40.37 -16.20
CA ASN A 523 24.71 -41.13 -14.98
C ASN A 523 23.58 -42.17 -14.89
N LYS A 524 23.95 -43.43 -14.66
CA LYS A 524 22.97 -44.49 -14.37
C LYS A 524 22.43 -44.27 -12.97
N VAL A 525 21.17 -43.85 -12.87
CA VAL A 525 20.43 -43.73 -11.62
C VAL A 525 19.34 -44.81 -11.57
N HIS A 526 19.18 -45.45 -10.42
CA HIS A 526 18.13 -46.44 -10.17
C HIS A 526 16.96 -45.83 -9.40
N ARG A 527 15.77 -46.43 -9.51
CA ARG A 527 14.57 -45.95 -8.81
C ARG A 527 14.77 -45.85 -7.29
N HIS A 528 15.41 -46.86 -6.68
CA HIS A 528 15.66 -46.88 -5.25
C HIS A 528 16.62 -45.78 -4.77
N ASP A 529 17.48 -45.25 -5.65
CA ASP A 529 18.38 -44.13 -5.32
C ASP A 529 17.60 -42.83 -5.04
N HIS A 530 16.34 -42.78 -5.47
CA HIS A 530 15.43 -41.64 -5.31
C HIS A 530 14.20 -41.98 -4.45
N GLY A 531 14.25 -43.06 -3.66
CA GLY A 531 13.13 -43.47 -2.81
C GLY A 531 11.90 -43.99 -3.57
N LEU A 532 12.05 -44.32 -4.85
CA LEU A 532 10.95 -44.82 -5.69
C LEU A 532 10.89 -46.35 -5.67
N PRO A 533 9.69 -46.95 -5.81
CA PRO A 533 9.53 -48.40 -5.84
C PRO A 533 10.13 -49.00 -7.12
N ASN A 534 10.75 -50.18 -6.98
CA ASN A 534 11.36 -50.91 -8.10
C ASN A 534 10.36 -51.37 -9.16
N LYS A 535 9.07 -51.48 -8.81
CA LYS A 535 7.95 -51.85 -9.69
C LYS A 535 6.81 -50.84 -9.51
N GLY A 536 5.85 -50.83 -10.44
CA GLY A 536 4.72 -49.90 -10.42
C GLY A 536 4.94 -48.67 -11.30
N PHE A 537 3.85 -47.94 -11.55
CA PHE A 537 3.83 -46.72 -12.34
C PHE A 537 4.23 -45.51 -11.47
N VAL A 538 5.10 -44.64 -11.99
CA VAL A 538 5.52 -43.42 -11.29
C VAL A 538 4.90 -42.23 -12.01
N PHE A 539 3.84 -41.67 -11.44
CA PHE A 539 3.37 -40.34 -11.82
C PHE A 539 4.39 -39.29 -11.33
N CYS A 540 4.50 -38.16 -12.01
CA CYS A 540 5.38 -37.08 -11.55
C CYS A 540 4.76 -35.70 -11.77
N CYS A 541 5.10 -34.77 -10.88
CA CYS A 541 4.77 -33.36 -11.00
C CYS A 541 5.86 -32.51 -10.35
N PHE A 542 6.85 -32.10 -11.14
CA PHE A 542 7.94 -31.22 -10.68
C PHE A 542 7.57 -29.76 -10.89
N ASN A 543 6.58 -29.31 -10.12
CA ASN A 543 6.08 -27.94 -10.13
C ASN A 543 6.27 -27.28 -8.77
N ASN A 544 6.27 -25.95 -8.75
CA ASN A 544 6.19 -25.20 -7.50
C ASN A 544 4.90 -25.55 -6.73
N ASN A 545 5.01 -25.70 -5.41
CA ASN A 545 3.92 -26.12 -4.52
C ASN A 545 2.65 -25.28 -4.62
N TYR A 546 2.76 -23.96 -4.84
CA TYR A 546 1.58 -23.10 -4.95
C TYR A 546 0.67 -23.46 -6.14
N LYS A 547 1.15 -24.27 -7.10
CA LYS A 547 0.35 -24.82 -8.21
C LYS A 547 -0.40 -26.09 -7.82
N ILE A 548 0.00 -26.74 -6.72
CA ILE A 548 -0.66 -27.91 -6.16
C ILE A 548 -1.83 -27.41 -5.32
N THR A 549 -2.96 -27.20 -5.98
CA THR A 549 -4.19 -26.77 -5.29
C THR A 549 -4.87 -27.97 -4.64
N PHE A 550 -5.73 -27.70 -3.65
CA PHE A 550 -6.57 -28.72 -3.01
C PHE A 550 -7.31 -29.60 -4.04
N THR A 551 -7.88 -28.98 -5.07
CA THR A 551 -8.61 -29.69 -6.14
C THR A 551 -7.71 -30.63 -6.92
N ILE A 552 -6.52 -30.18 -7.31
CA ILE A 552 -5.55 -31.00 -8.07
C ILE A 552 -5.05 -32.16 -7.22
N PHE A 553 -4.68 -31.91 -5.96
CA PHE A 553 -4.23 -32.95 -5.05
C PHE A 553 -5.29 -34.04 -4.86
N ARG A 554 -6.57 -33.67 -4.68
CA ARG A 554 -7.68 -34.63 -4.61
C ARG A 554 -7.83 -35.48 -5.87
N VAL A 555 -7.58 -34.91 -7.04
CA VAL A 555 -7.58 -35.68 -8.29
C VAL A 555 -6.44 -36.69 -8.29
N TRP A 556 -5.24 -36.29 -7.89
CA TRP A 556 -4.09 -37.20 -7.79
C TRP A 556 -4.33 -38.34 -6.82
N MET A 557 -4.90 -38.08 -5.64
CA MET A 557 -5.21 -39.14 -4.67
C MET A 557 -6.18 -40.17 -5.25
N ARG A 558 -7.23 -39.75 -5.98
CA ARG A 558 -8.13 -40.68 -6.68
C ARG A 558 -7.42 -41.51 -7.76
N ILE A 559 -6.45 -40.94 -8.46
CA ILE A 559 -5.66 -41.66 -9.47
C ILE A 559 -4.78 -42.71 -8.79
N LEU A 560 -4.11 -42.35 -7.69
CA LEU A 560 -3.25 -43.27 -6.94
C LEU A 560 -4.05 -44.43 -6.32
N GLU A 561 -5.25 -44.15 -5.79
CA GLU A 561 -6.16 -45.18 -5.30
C GLU A 561 -6.62 -46.14 -6.41
N ALA A 562 -6.81 -45.64 -7.63
CA ALA A 562 -7.27 -46.44 -8.77
C ALA A 562 -6.15 -47.27 -9.42
N VAL A 563 -4.88 -46.93 -9.21
CA VAL A 563 -3.73 -47.60 -9.83
C VAL A 563 -2.85 -48.23 -8.76
N GLU A 564 -3.13 -49.50 -8.44
CA GLU A 564 -2.44 -50.24 -7.39
C GLU A 564 -0.92 -50.26 -7.58
N GLY A 565 -0.19 -49.98 -6.50
CA GLY A 565 1.28 -49.95 -6.49
C GLY A 565 1.89 -48.77 -7.25
N SER A 566 1.09 -47.80 -7.71
CA SER A 566 1.60 -46.54 -8.26
C SER A 566 2.02 -45.56 -7.15
N VAL A 567 2.88 -44.62 -7.52
CA VAL A 567 3.32 -43.52 -6.66
C VAL A 567 3.31 -42.21 -7.45
N ILE A 568 3.27 -41.08 -6.74
CA ILE A 568 3.49 -39.75 -7.32
C ILE A 568 4.83 -39.19 -6.82
N TRP A 569 5.63 -38.69 -7.74
CA TRP A 569 6.92 -38.06 -7.46
C TRP A 569 6.79 -36.54 -7.59
N LEU A 570 6.94 -35.84 -6.47
CA LEU A 570 6.80 -34.39 -6.38
C LEU A 570 8.16 -33.72 -6.12
N PHE A 571 8.28 -32.46 -6.51
CA PHE A 571 9.44 -31.65 -6.19
C PHE A 571 9.36 -31.14 -4.74
N GLU A 572 10.33 -31.49 -3.91
CA GLU A 572 10.41 -31.01 -2.53
C GLU A 572 11.02 -29.59 -2.50
N ASN A 573 10.18 -28.60 -2.20
CA ASN A 573 10.61 -27.20 -2.08
C ASN A 573 10.98 -26.81 -0.64
N ASP A 574 10.21 -27.30 0.34
CA ASP A 574 10.45 -27.09 1.77
C ASP A 574 9.77 -28.17 2.63
N SER A 575 10.33 -28.42 3.81
CA SER A 575 9.93 -29.52 4.69
C SER A 575 8.51 -29.40 5.27
N ILE A 576 7.93 -28.20 5.30
CA ILE A 576 6.56 -27.99 5.77
C ILE A 576 5.58 -28.47 4.70
N SER A 577 5.77 -28.03 3.46
CA SER A 577 4.96 -28.49 2.33
C SER A 577 5.02 -30.01 2.14
N SER A 578 6.21 -30.63 2.30
CA SER A 578 6.39 -32.07 2.22
C SER A 578 5.65 -32.85 3.31
N LYS A 579 5.37 -32.25 4.47
CA LYS A 579 4.57 -32.87 5.53
C LYS A 579 3.07 -32.74 5.30
N ASN A 580 2.65 -31.73 4.54
CA ASN A 580 1.26 -31.43 4.26
C ASN A 580 0.73 -32.17 3.02
N LEU A 581 1.61 -32.56 2.10
CA LEU A 581 1.35 -33.42 0.94
C LEU A 581 1.54 -34.90 1.30
#